data_AF-A0A4R6EQI8-F1
#
_entry.id   AF-A0A4R6EQI8-F1
#
_cell.length_a   1.000
_cell.length_b   1.000
_cell.length_c   1.000
_cell.angle_alpha   90.00
_cell.angle_beta   90.00
_cell.angle_gamma   90.00
#
_symmetry.space_group_name_H-M   'P 1'
#
loop_
_entity.id
_entity.type
_entity.pdbx_description
1 polymer ?
#
loop_
_entity_poly.entity_id
_entity_poly.type
_entity_poly.pdbx_seq_one_letter_code
_entity_poly.pdbx_strand_id
1 'polypeptide(L)'
;MTDKQALRGQILPPRYYLAECQGCGVIMPSNKLVEAVNFPDGDADIHCPHCNADDCDIMDLGAGEEPGAIAWNYQQKRIESLLDALEASQTEREEFRSRLKLVRAILSDADKRIAEQADIIAKQEKWIKDVEATMIASTDRAEAAEKRIAELEANEIREEDNQFLIVRYPGKAPTIKHATGDLNTFLKQLMAHDPLITIDIVTYRYYGVGGQWVQDADEYLAAAGIALDTGE
;
A
#
# COMPACT_ATOMS: atom_id res chain seq x y z
N MET A 1 -32.46 -8.23 43.60
CA MET A 1 -31.37 -9.18 43.28
C MET A 1 -30.33 -9.03 44.37
N THR A 2 -30.20 -10.01 45.25
CA THR A 2 -29.17 -10.00 46.29
C THR A 2 -27.81 -10.09 45.61
N ASP A 3 -26.92 -9.14 45.89
CA ASP A 3 -25.58 -9.08 45.34
C ASP A 3 -24.80 -10.31 45.83
N LYS A 4 -24.51 -11.25 44.92
CA LYS A 4 -23.86 -12.52 45.25
C LYS A 4 -22.46 -12.30 45.85
N GLN A 5 -21.82 -11.19 45.55
CA GLN A 5 -20.53 -10.82 46.14
C GLN A 5 -20.66 -10.42 47.62
N ALA A 6 -21.81 -9.88 48.03
CA ALA A 6 -22.02 -9.40 49.39
C ALA A 6 -22.10 -10.52 50.45
N LEU A 7 -22.26 -11.79 50.02
CA LEU A 7 -22.37 -12.95 50.91
C LEU A 7 -21.08 -13.81 50.96
N ARG A 8 -20.10 -13.55 50.10
CA ARG A 8 -18.85 -14.33 50.02
C ARG A 8 -18.01 -14.18 51.30
N GLY A 9 -17.54 -15.31 51.84
CA GLY A 9 -16.56 -15.34 52.94
C GLY A 9 -17.09 -14.91 54.30
N GLN A 10 -18.38 -14.60 54.43
CA GLN A 10 -18.99 -14.32 55.72
C GLN A 10 -19.21 -15.64 56.46
N ILE A 11 -18.52 -15.82 57.58
CA ILE A 11 -19.00 -16.71 58.63
C ILE A 11 -20.22 -16.02 59.19
N LEU A 12 -21.39 -16.33 58.64
CA LEU A 12 -22.65 -15.89 59.23
C LEU A 12 -22.79 -16.68 60.54
N PRO A 13 -22.65 -16.07 61.73
CA PRO A 13 -23.09 -16.74 62.94
C PRO A 13 -24.56 -17.09 62.67
N PRO A 14 -24.97 -18.36 62.80
CA PRO A 14 -26.34 -18.73 62.48
C PRO A 14 -27.26 -17.91 63.38
N ARG A 15 -27.90 -16.87 62.82
CA ARG A 15 -29.06 -16.22 63.46
C ARG A 15 -30.20 -17.22 63.61
N TYR A 16 -30.13 -18.32 62.87
CA TYR A 16 -31.11 -19.37 62.71
C TYR A 16 -30.36 -20.71 62.65
N TYR A 17 -30.79 -21.67 63.45
CA TYR A 17 -30.28 -23.04 63.43
C TYR A 17 -30.82 -23.82 62.22
N LEU A 18 -30.22 -24.96 61.90
CA LEU A 18 -30.76 -25.86 60.88
C LEU A 18 -31.82 -26.75 61.51
N ALA A 19 -32.99 -26.76 60.91
CA ALA A 19 -34.15 -27.53 61.34
C ALA A 19 -34.43 -28.66 60.35
N GLU A 20 -34.58 -29.90 60.82
CA GLU A 20 -35.07 -31.02 60.03
C GLU A 20 -36.53 -31.30 60.38
N CYS A 21 -37.40 -31.29 59.37
CA CYS A 21 -38.76 -31.78 59.55
C CYS A 21 -38.76 -33.31 59.55
N GLN A 22 -39.13 -33.93 60.66
CA GLN A 22 -39.19 -35.40 60.77
C GLN A 22 -40.34 -36.02 59.96
N GLY A 23 -41.30 -35.20 59.50
CA GLY A 23 -42.38 -35.66 58.62
C GLY A 23 -41.97 -35.79 57.15
N CYS A 24 -41.14 -34.89 56.62
CA CYS A 24 -40.76 -34.86 55.19
C CYS A 24 -39.25 -34.95 54.91
N GLY A 25 -38.41 -34.94 55.95
CA GLY A 25 -36.95 -35.06 55.86
C GLY A 25 -36.24 -33.84 55.26
N VAL A 26 -36.95 -32.73 55.04
CA VAL A 26 -36.33 -31.51 54.49
C VAL A 26 -35.59 -30.76 55.60
N ILE A 27 -34.33 -30.46 55.35
CA ILE A 27 -33.49 -29.60 56.20
C ILE A 27 -33.58 -28.16 55.70
N MET A 28 -33.87 -27.22 56.60
CA MET A 28 -34.02 -25.80 56.27
C MET A 28 -33.53 -24.91 57.42
N PRO A 29 -33.15 -23.65 57.17
CA PRO A 29 -32.84 -22.73 58.26
C PRO A 29 -34.13 -22.37 59.03
N SER A 30 -34.04 -22.21 60.36
CA SER A 30 -35.21 -22.04 61.23
C SER A 30 -36.06 -20.80 60.94
N ASN A 31 -35.52 -19.77 60.27
CA ASN A 31 -36.30 -18.61 59.78
C ASN A 31 -37.26 -18.91 58.63
N LYS A 32 -37.19 -20.12 58.06
CA LYS A 32 -38.15 -20.59 57.06
C LYS A 32 -39.32 -21.34 57.68
N LEU A 33 -39.25 -21.67 58.97
CA LEU A 33 -40.36 -22.30 59.68
C LEU A 33 -41.50 -21.28 59.86
N VAL A 34 -42.74 -21.76 59.82
CA VAL A 34 -43.93 -20.93 59.96
C VAL A 34 -44.37 -20.99 61.42
N GLU A 35 -44.36 -19.85 62.12
CA GLU A 35 -44.95 -19.72 63.46
C GLU A 35 -46.48 -19.67 63.32
N ALA A 36 -47.18 -20.68 63.83
CA ALA A 36 -48.64 -20.60 64.00
C ALA A 36 -48.96 -19.77 65.23
N VAL A 37 -49.31 -18.50 65.00
CA VAL A 37 -49.79 -17.60 66.06
C VAL A 37 -51.30 -17.77 66.15
N ASN A 38 -51.85 -18.71 66.95
CA ASN A 38 -53.26 -18.69 67.40
C ASN A 38 -53.67 -19.88 68.31
N PHE A 39 -52.86 -20.33 69.25
CA PHE A 39 -53.38 -21.19 70.33
C PHE A 39 -53.79 -20.36 71.56
N PRO A 40 -54.98 -20.61 72.15
CA PRO A 40 -55.51 -19.84 73.29
C PRO A 40 -54.69 -19.92 74.58
N ASP A 41 -53.77 -20.87 74.67
CA ASP A 41 -52.84 -21.11 75.78
C ASP A 41 -51.52 -20.31 75.65
N GLY A 42 -51.26 -19.71 74.49
CA GLY A 42 -50.08 -18.89 74.25
C GLY A 42 -48.86 -19.66 73.74
N ASP A 43 -48.99 -20.95 73.45
CA ASP A 43 -47.93 -21.74 72.82
C ASP A 43 -47.99 -21.54 71.29
N ALA A 44 -46.83 -21.30 70.68
CA ALA A 44 -46.70 -21.15 69.23
C ALA A 44 -46.11 -22.43 68.65
N ASP A 45 -46.92 -23.22 67.95
CA ASP A 45 -46.44 -24.38 67.23
C ASP A 45 -45.69 -23.93 65.96
N ILE A 46 -44.56 -24.59 65.72
CA ILE A 46 -43.68 -24.29 64.59
C ILE A 46 -43.93 -25.33 63.50
N HIS A 47 -44.44 -24.90 62.35
CA HIS A 47 -44.79 -25.80 61.26
C HIS A 47 -43.75 -25.80 60.13
N CYS A 48 -43.62 -26.96 59.49
CA CYS A 48 -42.82 -27.11 58.29
C CYS A 48 -43.56 -26.52 57.07
N PRO A 49 -42.99 -25.52 56.37
CA PRO A 49 -43.60 -24.91 55.18
C PRO A 49 -43.68 -25.87 53.97
N HIS A 50 -42.98 -27.01 54.01
CA HIS A 50 -42.88 -27.92 52.87
C HIS A 50 -43.96 -29.01 52.86
N CYS A 51 -44.34 -29.53 54.03
CA CYS A 51 -45.36 -30.57 54.12
C CYS A 51 -46.65 -30.10 54.80
N ASN A 52 -46.62 -28.96 55.51
CA ASN A 52 -47.76 -28.34 56.18
C ASN A 52 -48.55 -29.35 57.04
N ALA A 53 -47.85 -30.32 57.63
CA ALA A 53 -48.44 -31.25 58.58
C ALA A 53 -48.67 -30.51 59.90
N ASP A 54 -49.84 -30.74 60.50
CA ASP A 54 -50.28 -30.05 61.71
C ASP A 54 -49.42 -30.42 62.94
N ASP A 55 -48.66 -31.52 62.89
CA ASP A 55 -47.93 -32.13 64.01
C ASP A 55 -46.49 -32.57 63.66
N CYS A 56 -45.83 -31.94 62.68
CA CYS A 56 -44.47 -32.36 62.33
C CYS A 56 -43.45 -31.97 63.41
N ASP A 57 -42.82 -32.98 64.04
CA ASP A 57 -41.66 -32.76 64.90
C ASP A 57 -40.53 -32.07 64.12
N ILE A 58 -40.09 -30.91 64.61
CA ILE A 58 -38.96 -30.17 64.08
C ILE A 58 -37.73 -30.44 64.94
N MET A 59 -36.75 -31.14 64.38
CA MET A 59 -35.48 -31.40 65.04
C MET A 59 -34.51 -30.23 64.81
N ASP A 60 -34.04 -29.62 65.89
CA ASP A 60 -32.90 -28.70 65.85
C ASP A 60 -31.61 -29.51 65.62
N LEU A 61 -31.01 -29.35 64.45
CA LEU A 61 -29.72 -29.95 64.09
C LEU A 61 -28.52 -29.13 64.61
N GLY A 62 -28.77 -28.19 65.52
CA GLY A 62 -27.82 -27.40 66.27
C GLY A 62 -27.28 -26.18 65.54
N ALA A 63 -26.70 -25.27 66.33
CA ALA A 63 -25.82 -24.20 65.88
C ALA A 63 -24.37 -24.53 66.31
N GLY A 64 -23.56 -25.18 65.45
CA GLY A 64 -22.19 -25.54 65.79
C GLY A 64 -21.65 -26.82 65.14
N GLU A 65 -20.81 -27.56 65.88
CA GLU A 65 -20.05 -28.77 65.49
C GLU A 65 -20.90 -30.04 65.27
N GLU A 66 -22.23 -29.90 65.19
CA GLU A 66 -23.14 -31.01 64.92
C GLU A 66 -23.00 -31.52 63.46
N PRO A 67 -23.12 -32.83 63.19
CA PRO A 67 -22.89 -33.40 61.86
C PRO A 67 -23.70 -32.75 60.73
N GLY A 68 -24.95 -32.35 61.00
CA GLY A 68 -25.82 -31.66 60.03
C GLY A 68 -25.31 -30.26 59.67
N ALA A 69 -24.89 -29.49 60.67
CA ALA A 69 -24.28 -28.17 60.46
C ALA A 69 -22.92 -28.26 59.76
N ILE A 70 -22.10 -29.28 60.06
CA ILE A 70 -20.83 -29.54 59.35
C ILE A 70 -21.10 -29.88 57.87
N ALA A 71 -22.05 -30.78 57.58
CA ALA A 71 -22.40 -31.17 56.21
C ALA A 71 -22.93 -29.98 55.39
N TRP A 72 -23.80 -29.16 55.99
CA TRP A 72 -24.29 -27.93 55.37
C TRP A 72 -23.16 -26.95 55.06
N ASN A 73 -22.28 -26.68 56.03
CA ASN A 73 -21.14 -25.78 55.83
C ASN A 73 -20.19 -26.28 54.74
N TYR A 74 -19.98 -27.60 54.65
CA TYR A 74 -19.20 -28.20 53.57
C TYR A 74 -19.86 -27.99 52.20
N GLN A 75 -21.18 -28.21 52.11
CA GLN A 75 -21.93 -27.99 50.87
C GLN A 75 -21.92 -26.52 50.45
N GLN A 76 -22.08 -25.58 51.38
CA GLN A 76 -22.00 -24.14 51.09
C GLN A 76 -20.63 -23.76 50.51
N LYS A 77 -19.53 -24.16 51.16
CA LYS A 77 -18.17 -23.93 50.64
C LYS A 77 -17.96 -24.52 49.25
N ARG A 78 -18.52 -25.70 48.98
CA ARG A 78 -18.45 -26.33 47.66
C ARG A 78 -19.23 -25.53 46.62
N ILE A 79 -20.41 -25.03 46.96
CA ILE A 79 -21.23 -24.19 46.08
C ILE A 79 -20.50 -22.88 45.78
N GLU A 80 -19.92 -22.22 46.78
CA GLU A 80 -19.12 -21.01 46.61
C GLU A 80 -17.94 -21.24 45.64
N SER A 81 -17.18 -22.32 45.86
CA SER A 81 -16.07 -22.68 44.96
C SER A 81 -16.52 -22.94 43.52
N LEU A 82 -17.69 -23.55 43.31
CA LEU A 82 -18.24 -23.77 41.97
C LEU A 82 -18.73 -22.47 41.33
N LEU A 83 -19.27 -21.54 42.12
CA LEU A 83 -19.68 -20.22 41.64
C LEU A 83 -18.45 -19.39 41.23
N ASP A 84 -17.37 -19.43 42.00
CA ASP A 84 -16.10 -18.77 41.66
C ASP A 84 -15.54 -19.30 40.34
N ALA A 85 -15.50 -20.63 40.17
CA ALA A 85 -15.03 -21.26 38.95
C ALA A 85 -15.92 -20.92 37.74
N LEU A 86 -17.24 -20.85 37.94
CA LEU A 86 -18.19 -20.50 36.89
C LEU A 86 -18.02 -19.04 36.46
N GLU A 87 -17.90 -18.11 37.41
CA GLU A 87 -17.72 -16.69 37.15
C GLU A 87 -16.38 -16.43 36.43
N ALA A 88 -15.29 -17.08 36.87
CA ALA A 88 -14.00 -17.01 36.21
C ALA A 88 -14.08 -17.50 34.75
N SER A 89 -14.74 -18.64 34.51
CA SER A 89 -14.92 -19.17 33.14
C SER A 89 -15.82 -18.28 32.27
N GLN A 90 -16.83 -17.63 32.87
CA GLN A 90 -17.70 -16.69 32.15
C GLN A 90 -16.93 -15.44 31.70
N THR A 91 -16.14 -14.85 32.59
CA THR A 91 -15.26 -13.71 32.28
C THR A 91 -14.30 -14.07 31.15
N GLU A 92 -13.61 -15.21 31.26
CA GLU A 92 -12.69 -15.67 30.23
C GLU A 92 -13.39 -15.86 28.86
N ARG A 93 -14.61 -16.42 28.85
CA ARG A 93 -15.42 -16.55 27.63
C ARG A 93 -15.82 -15.20 27.04
N GLU A 94 -16.06 -14.19 27.84
CA GLU A 94 -16.38 -12.84 27.37
C GLU A 94 -15.17 -12.14 26.76
N GLU A 95 -13.99 -12.29 27.38
CA GLU A 95 -12.72 -11.82 26.84
C GLU A 95 -12.40 -12.50 25.50
N PHE A 96 -12.51 -13.83 25.43
CA PHE A 96 -12.32 -14.57 24.17
C PHE A 96 -13.31 -14.13 23.10
N ARG A 97 -14.60 -13.96 23.43
CA ARG A 97 -15.60 -13.46 22.48
C ARG A 97 -15.26 -12.06 21.97
N SER A 98 -14.75 -11.18 22.84
CA SER A 98 -14.34 -9.83 22.47
C SER A 98 -13.11 -9.85 21.56
N ARG A 99 -12.11 -10.68 21.88
CA ARG A 99 -10.93 -10.90 21.03
C ARG A 99 -11.30 -11.48 19.66
N LEU A 100 -12.22 -12.44 19.61
CA LEU A 100 -12.70 -13.02 18.35
C LEU A 100 -13.40 -11.99 17.46
N LYS A 101 -14.20 -11.09 18.04
CA LYS A 101 -14.81 -9.98 17.28
C LYS A 101 -13.75 -9.07 16.68
N LEU A 102 -12.73 -8.71 17.47
CA LEU A 102 -11.63 -7.87 16.98
C LEU A 102 -10.85 -8.55 15.85
N VAL A 103 -10.47 -9.82 16.03
CA VAL A 103 -9.75 -10.59 15.01
C VAL A 103 -10.57 -10.71 13.72
N ARG A 104 -11.87 -10.96 13.82
CA ARG A 104 -12.75 -11.01 12.63
C ARG A 104 -12.79 -9.67 11.89
N ALA A 105 -12.83 -8.55 12.61
CA ALA A 105 -12.80 -7.22 12.00
C ALA A 105 -11.47 -6.95 11.27
N ILE A 106 -10.34 -7.30 11.91
CA ILE A 106 -9.00 -7.17 11.33
C ILE A 106 -8.87 -8.01 10.05
N LEU A 107 -9.35 -9.27 10.09
CA LEU A 107 -9.31 -10.15 8.91
C LEU A 107 -10.14 -9.58 7.76
N SER A 108 -11.35 -9.07 8.05
CA SER A 108 -12.18 -8.44 7.03
C SER A 108 -11.53 -7.20 6.41
N ASP A 109 -10.77 -6.42 7.18
CA ASP A 109 -10.02 -5.27 6.67
C ASP A 109 -8.81 -5.72 5.83
N ALA A 110 -8.09 -6.74 6.29
CA ALA A 110 -6.98 -7.33 5.56
C ALA A 110 -7.42 -7.86 4.18
N ASP A 111 -8.57 -8.55 4.11
CA ASP A 111 -9.12 -9.04 2.84
C ASP A 111 -9.42 -7.91 1.85
N LYS A 112 -9.94 -6.77 2.32
CA LYS A 112 -10.17 -5.59 1.48
C LYS A 112 -8.86 -5.02 0.95
N ARG A 113 -7.86 -4.87 1.82
CA ARG A 113 -6.53 -4.37 1.43
C ARG A 113 -5.85 -5.30 0.43
N ILE A 114 -6.00 -6.61 0.57
CA ILE A 114 -5.50 -7.60 -0.39
C ILE A 114 -6.18 -7.42 -1.75
N ALA A 115 -7.50 -7.24 -1.77
CA ALA A 115 -8.23 -6.99 -3.02
C ALA A 115 -7.78 -5.69 -3.71
N GLU A 116 -7.63 -4.60 -2.96
CA GLU A 116 -7.12 -3.33 -3.48
C GLU A 116 -5.69 -3.46 -4.04
N GLN A 117 -4.81 -4.18 -3.35
CA GLN A 117 -3.45 -4.45 -3.81
C GLN A 117 -3.44 -5.29 -5.09
N ALA A 118 -4.31 -6.31 -5.20
CA ALA A 118 -4.42 -7.12 -6.40
C ALA A 118 -4.84 -6.27 -7.62
N ASP A 119 -5.78 -5.34 -7.44
CA ASP A 119 -6.19 -4.40 -8.49
C ASP A 119 -5.06 -3.46 -8.93
N ILE A 120 -4.25 -2.98 -7.97
CA ILE A 120 -3.08 -2.14 -8.27
C ILE A 120 -2.05 -2.93 -9.07
N ILE A 121 -1.74 -4.16 -8.64
CA ILE A 121 -0.78 -5.03 -9.33
C ILE A 121 -1.25 -5.30 -10.77
N ALA A 122 -2.54 -5.63 -10.97
CA ALA A 122 -3.08 -5.86 -12.31
C ALA A 122 -2.94 -4.62 -13.23
N LYS A 123 -3.16 -3.42 -12.69
CA LYS A 123 -2.94 -2.16 -13.44
C LYS A 123 -1.46 -1.93 -13.76
N GLN A 124 -0.57 -2.22 -12.83
CA GLN A 124 0.87 -2.11 -13.04
C GLN A 124 1.37 -3.10 -14.08
N GLU A 125 0.93 -4.36 -14.03
CA GLU A 125 1.28 -5.37 -15.04
C GLU A 125 0.86 -4.95 -16.45
N LYS A 126 -0.34 -4.36 -16.57
CA LYS A 126 -0.80 -3.81 -17.84
C LYS A 126 0.09 -2.66 -18.31
N TRP A 127 0.38 -1.70 -17.44
CA TRP A 127 1.23 -0.55 -17.79
C TRP A 127 2.64 -0.99 -18.20
N ILE A 128 3.24 -1.96 -17.49
CA ILE A 128 4.55 -2.53 -17.82
C ILE A 128 4.53 -3.11 -19.23
N LYS A 129 3.52 -3.91 -19.59
CA LYS A 129 3.40 -4.48 -20.95
C LYS A 129 3.28 -3.40 -22.02
N ASP A 130 2.50 -2.35 -21.77
CA ASP A 130 2.32 -1.24 -22.72
C ASP A 130 3.65 -0.47 -22.91
N VAL A 131 4.42 -0.26 -21.83
CA VAL A 131 5.74 0.36 -21.87
C VAL A 131 6.75 -0.52 -22.61
N GLU A 132 6.79 -1.82 -22.32
CA GLU A 132 7.66 -2.78 -23.00
C GLU A 132 7.41 -2.80 -24.51
N ALA A 133 6.14 -2.86 -24.93
CA ALA A 133 5.78 -2.80 -26.34
C ALA A 133 6.23 -1.49 -27.01
N THR A 134 6.08 -0.36 -26.30
CA THR A 134 6.52 0.95 -26.79
C THR A 134 8.04 1.03 -26.93
N MET A 135 8.77 0.46 -25.96
CA MET A 135 10.23 0.45 -25.94
C MET A 135 10.78 -0.40 -27.08
N ILE A 136 10.24 -1.62 -27.29
CA ILE A 136 10.61 -2.48 -28.43
C ILE A 136 10.40 -1.72 -29.74
N ALA A 137 9.22 -1.12 -29.95
CA ALA A 137 8.94 -0.37 -31.16
C ALA A 137 9.84 0.87 -31.35
N SER A 138 10.37 1.45 -30.26
CA SER A 138 11.33 2.55 -30.33
C SER A 138 12.73 2.07 -30.69
N THR A 139 13.14 0.90 -30.20
CA THR A 139 14.41 0.25 -30.54
C THR A 139 14.42 -0.16 -32.01
N ASP A 140 13.36 -0.81 -32.50
CA ASP A 140 13.23 -1.17 -33.92
C ASP A 140 13.35 0.06 -34.84
N ARG A 141 12.75 1.19 -34.42
CA ARG A 141 12.84 2.46 -35.16
C ARG A 141 14.25 3.04 -35.11
N ALA A 142 14.94 2.94 -33.98
CA ALA A 142 16.32 3.40 -33.84
C ALA A 142 17.25 2.58 -34.73
N GLU A 143 17.15 1.24 -34.71
CA GLU A 143 17.95 0.35 -35.57
C GLU A 143 17.69 0.63 -37.06
N ALA A 144 16.43 0.83 -37.45
CA ALA A 144 16.08 1.20 -38.82
C ALA A 144 16.65 2.57 -39.22
N ALA A 145 16.66 3.55 -38.30
CA ALA A 145 17.25 4.86 -38.54
C ALA A 145 18.77 4.78 -38.65
N GLU A 146 19.44 4.03 -37.77
CA GLU A 146 20.89 3.79 -37.82
C GLU A 146 21.30 3.14 -39.14
N LYS A 147 20.56 2.13 -39.60
CA LYS A 147 20.80 1.51 -40.90
C LYS A 147 20.66 2.50 -42.05
N ARG A 148 19.62 3.34 -42.03
CA ARG A 148 19.43 4.38 -43.06
C ARG A 148 20.54 5.42 -43.03
N ILE A 149 21.03 5.81 -41.85
CA ILE A 149 22.16 6.73 -41.72
C ILE A 149 23.41 6.10 -42.31
N ALA A 150 23.72 4.84 -41.96
CA ALA A 150 24.87 4.13 -42.52
C ALA A 150 24.79 4.00 -44.06
N GLU A 151 23.61 3.75 -44.62
CA GLU A 151 23.38 3.74 -46.07
C GLU A 151 23.59 5.13 -46.71
N LEU A 152 23.19 6.21 -46.03
CA LEU A 152 23.41 7.57 -46.50
C LEU A 152 24.88 7.97 -46.42
N GLU A 153 25.58 7.64 -45.33
CA GLU A 153 27.01 7.87 -45.16
C GLU A 153 27.85 7.08 -46.18
N ALA A 154 27.45 5.83 -46.51
CA ALA A 154 28.13 5.04 -47.53
C ALA A 154 27.96 5.62 -48.95
N ASN A 155 26.83 6.29 -49.21
CA ASN A 155 26.55 6.96 -50.47
C ASN A 155 27.02 8.43 -50.49
N GLU A 156 27.62 8.92 -49.40
CA GLU A 156 28.15 10.28 -49.31
C GLU A 156 29.37 10.42 -50.23
N ILE A 157 29.24 11.23 -51.28
CA ILE A 157 30.36 11.61 -52.14
C ILE A 157 31.11 12.76 -51.47
N ARG A 158 32.32 12.47 -50.96
CA ARG A 158 33.23 13.49 -50.43
C ARG A 158 34.18 13.91 -51.56
N GLU A 159 33.84 15.01 -52.25
CA GLU A 159 34.80 15.68 -53.13
C GLU A 159 35.78 16.47 -52.25
N GLU A 160 36.99 15.94 -52.05
CA GLU A 160 38.02 16.54 -51.17
C GLU A 160 38.63 17.84 -51.72
N ASP A 161 38.29 18.25 -52.96
CA ASP A 161 38.98 19.32 -53.69
C ASP A 161 38.06 20.38 -54.36
N ASN A 162 36.91 20.70 -53.77
CA ASN A 162 36.05 21.79 -54.29
C ASN A 162 36.55 23.19 -53.87
N GLN A 163 37.67 23.60 -54.48
CA GLN A 163 38.18 24.97 -54.41
C GLN A 163 37.77 25.76 -55.65
N PHE A 164 37.27 26.97 -55.45
CA PHE A 164 37.06 27.93 -56.52
C PHE A 164 37.72 29.27 -56.20
N LEU A 165 38.09 29.98 -57.26
CA LEU A 165 38.84 31.23 -57.21
C LEU A 165 37.90 32.36 -57.62
N ILE A 166 37.77 33.37 -56.77
CA ILE A 166 37.12 34.62 -57.16
C ILE A 166 38.21 35.55 -57.66
N VAL A 167 38.14 35.89 -58.94
CA VAL A 167 39.15 36.68 -59.63
C VAL A 167 38.61 38.08 -59.90
N ARG A 168 39.28 39.10 -59.37
CA ARG A 168 38.90 40.52 -59.51
C ARG A 168 39.87 41.24 -60.43
N TYR A 169 39.34 41.74 -61.54
CA TYR A 169 40.07 42.60 -62.46
C TYR A 169 39.71 44.07 -62.19
N PRO A 170 40.68 45.01 -62.21
CA PRO A 170 40.39 46.43 -62.03
C PRO A 170 39.35 46.93 -63.06
N GLY A 171 38.22 47.45 -62.59
CA GLY A 171 37.17 48.02 -63.44
C GLY A 171 36.22 47.02 -64.12
N LYS A 172 36.27 45.71 -63.78
CA LYS A 172 35.34 44.68 -64.27
C LYS A 172 34.62 43.97 -63.14
N ALA A 173 33.48 43.35 -63.46
CA ALA A 173 32.80 42.45 -62.54
C ALA A 173 33.71 41.25 -62.19
N PRO A 174 33.73 40.81 -60.93
CA PRO A 174 34.52 39.66 -60.51
C PRO A 174 34.00 38.37 -61.16
N THR A 175 34.91 37.46 -61.49
CA THR A 175 34.61 36.20 -62.16
C THR A 175 35.03 35.01 -61.31
N ILE A 176 34.19 33.98 -61.27
CA ILE A 176 34.46 32.72 -60.55
C ILE A 176 35.17 31.76 -61.51
N LYS A 177 36.29 31.17 -61.08
CA LYS A 177 37.05 30.18 -61.85
C LYS A 177 37.35 28.94 -61.02
N HIS A 178 37.21 27.76 -61.61
CA HIS A 178 37.75 26.53 -61.05
C HIS A 178 39.18 26.31 -61.53
N ALA A 179 40.08 25.95 -60.62
CA ALA A 179 41.44 25.60 -60.99
C ALA A 179 41.44 24.21 -61.64
N THR A 180 41.67 24.13 -62.95
CA THR A 180 41.91 22.86 -63.64
C THR A 180 43.39 22.51 -63.57
N GLY A 181 43.75 21.55 -62.72
CA GLY A 181 45.14 21.10 -62.52
C GLY A 181 45.83 21.74 -61.31
N ASP A 182 47.18 21.79 -61.32
CA ASP A 182 47.97 22.35 -60.21
C ASP A 182 47.65 23.84 -59.98
N LEU A 183 47.11 24.13 -58.80
CA LEU A 183 46.64 25.47 -58.39
C LEU A 183 47.75 26.53 -58.54
N ASN A 184 48.98 26.20 -58.19
CA ASN A 184 50.11 27.12 -58.27
C ASN A 184 50.42 27.51 -59.72
N THR A 185 50.36 26.55 -60.64
CA THR A 185 50.56 26.81 -62.07
C THR A 185 49.46 27.70 -62.63
N PHE A 186 48.21 27.45 -62.24
CA PHE A 186 47.06 28.26 -62.66
C PHE A 186 47.12 29.70 -62.12
N LEU A 187 47.46 29.89 -60.84
CA LEU A 187 47.62 31.22 -60.25
C LEU A 187 48.75 32.02 -60.91
N LYS A 188 49.88 31.37 -61.22
CA LYS A 188 51.00 32.00 -61.94
C LYS A 188 50.59 32.49 -63.33
N GLN A 189 49.78 31.71 -64.06
CA GLN A 189 49.27 32.12 -65.37
C GLN A 189 48.35 33.34 -65.27
N LEU A 190 47.46 33.38 -64.26
CA LEU A 190 46.57 34.53 -64.04
C LEU A 190 47.33 35.81 -63.71
N MET A 191 48.30 35.72 -62.79
CA MET A 191 49.12 36.88 -62.39
C MET A 191 50.08 37.34 -63.50
N ALA A 192 50.53 36.44 -64.38
CA ALA A 192 51.36 36.81 -65.52
C ALA A 192 50.58 37.60 -66.59
N HIS A 193 49.28 37.33 -66.72
CA HIS A 193 48.41 38.06 -67.66
C HIS A 193 48.00 39.44 -67.17
N ASP A 194 47.78 39.61 -65.85
CA ASP A 194 47.47 40.92 -65.25
C ASP A 194 48.10 41.02 -63.84
N PRO A 195 49.16 41.82 -63.67
CA PRO A 195 49.86 41.92 -62.38
C PRO A 195 49.09 42.71 -61.30
N LEU A 196 47.97 43.36 -61.65
CA LEU A 196 47.12 44.10 -60.70
C LEU A 196 45.87 43.31 -60.26
N ILE A 197 45.78 42.04 -60.63
CA ILE A 197 44.67 41.16 -60.28
C ILE A 197 44.64 40.83 -58.78
N THR A 198 43.45 40.82 -58.19
CA THR A 198 43.24 40.30 -56.82
C THR A 198 42.49 38.97 -56.89
N ILE A 199 43.00 37.96 -56.20
CA ILE A 199 42.45 36.60 -56.22
C ILE A 199 42.11 36.18 -54.79
N ASP A 200 40.84 35.93 -54.54
CA ASP A 200 40.36 35.35 -53.29
C ASP A 200 40.18 33.84 -53.50
N ILE A 201 40.89 33.01 -52.72
CA ILE A 201 40.74 31.55 -52.77
C ILE A 201 39.67 31.15 -51.77
N VAL A 202 38.56 30.60 -52.26
CA VAL A 202 37.44 30.17 -51.41
C VAL A 202 37.34 28.65 -51.47
N THR A 203 37.35 28.03 -50.30
CA THR A 203 37.15 26.59 -50.14
C THR A 203 35.74 26.38 -49.59
N TYR A 204 34.87 25.69 -50.35
CA TYR A 204 33.60 25.22 -49.81
C TYR A 204 33.65 23.70 -49.68
N ARG A 205 33.07 23.19 -48.59
CA ARG A 205 32.84 21.75 -48.45
C ARG A 205 31.48 21.43 -49.07
N TYR A 206 31.46 20.54 -50.05
CA TYR A 206 30.22 20.03 -50.63
C TYR A 206 29.57 19.05 -49.65
N TYR A 207 28.38 19.37 -49.14
CA TYR A 207 27.60 18.46 -48.30
C TYR A 207 26.14 18.44 -48.78
N GLY A 208 25.58 17.25 -48.96
CA GLY A 208 24.16 17.08 -49.27
C GLY A 208 23.81 15.71 -49.83
N VAL A 209 22.72 15.12 -49.33
CA VAL A 209 22.14 13.89 -49.90
C VAL A 209 21.49 14.24 -51.24
N GLY A 210 22.00 13.68 -52.34
CA GLY A 210 21.43 13.88 -53.69
C GLY A 210 22.12 14.93 -54.57
N GLY A 211 23.34 15.35 -54.22
CA GLY A 211 24.12 16.26 -55.07
C GLY A 211 23.62 17.71 -55.06
N GLN A 212 22.98 18.12 -53.96
CA GLN A 212 22.47 19.47 -53.79
C GLN A 212 23.55 20.33 -53.11
N TRP A 213 23.88 21.48 -53.71
CA TRP A 213 24.77 22.48 -53.13
C TRP A 213 24.12 23.01 -51.84
N VAL A 214 24.62 22.62 -50.67
CA VAL A 214 24.17 23.20 -49.40
C VAL A 214 25.27 24.12 -48.87
N GLN A 215 24.87 25.37 -48.68
CA GLN A 215 25.60 26.54 -48.21
C GLN A 215 26.16 27.45 -49.33
N ASP A 216 25.22 28.22 -49.86
CA ASP A 216 25.24 29.38 -50.73
C ASP A 216 26.60 30.09 -50.90
N ALA A 217 27.31 29.76 -51.98
CA ALA A 217 28.28 30.68 -52.58
C ALA A 217 27.63 32.07 -52.79
N ASP A 218 26.33 32.10 -53.08
CA ASP A 218 25.51 33.29 -53.27
C ASP A 218 25.39 34.14 -51.99
N GLU A 219 25.30 33.54 -50.78
CA GLU A 219 25.27 34.29 -49.52
C GLU A 219 26.63 34.88 -49.16
N TYR A 220 27.73 34.18 -49.44
CA TYR A 220 29.07 34.74 -49.26
C TYR A 220 29.35 35.87 -50.27
N LEU A 221 28.91 35.73 -51.52
CA LEU A 221 29.00 36.76 -52.55
C LEU A 221 28.13 37.99 -52.19
N ALA A 222 26.94 37.78 -51.65
CA ALA A 222 26.07 38.84 -51.14
C ALA A 222 26.68 39.55 -49.91
N ALA A 223 27.25 38.81 -48.96
CA ALA A 223 27.94 39.37 -47.80
C ALA A 223 29.22 40.13 -48.18
N ALA A 224 29.90 39.70 -49.25
CA ALA A 224 31.08 40.36 -49.80
C ALA A 224 30.75 41.53 -50.77
N GLY A 225 29.47 41.84 -50.98
CA GLY A 225 29.02 42.98 -51.80
C GLY A 225 29.25 42.80 -53.30
N ILE A 226 29.31 41.57 -53.79
CA ILE A 226 29.61 41.24 -55.17
C ILE A 226 28.32 40.94 -55.93
N ALA A 227 27.93 41.82 -56.85
CA ALA A 227 26.87 41.53 -57.82
C ALA A 227 27.45 40.70 -58.97
N LEU A 228 26.90 39.51 -59.21
CA LEU A 228 27.21 38.71 -60.39
C LEU A 228 26.55 39.35 -61.63
N ASP A 229 27.35 39.64 -62.66
CA ASP A 229 26.82 39.81 -64.01
C ASP A 229 26.52 38.41 -64.55
N THR A 230 25.26 37.97 -64.40
CA THR A 230 24.76 36.75 -65.05
C THR A 230 24.64 37.02 -66.55
N GLY A 231 25.77 36.89 -67.26
CA GLY A 231 25.76 36.84 -68.72
C GLY A 231 25.14 35.52 -69.18
N GLU A 232 24.16 35.60 -70.08
CA GLU A 232 23.68 34.49 -70.91
C GLU A 232 24.78 33.93 -71.83
#